data_AF-A0A1A8LMB3-F1
#
_entry.id   AF-A0A1A8LMB3-F1
#
_cell.length_a   1.000
_cell.length_b   1.000
_cell.length_c   1.000
_cell.angle_alpha   90.00
_cell.angle_beta   90.00
_cell.angle_gamma   90.00
#
_symmetry.space_group_name_H-M   'P 1'
#
loop_
_entity.id
_entity.type
_entity.pdbx_description
1 polymer ?
#
loop_
_entity_poly.entity_id
_entity_poly.type
_entity_poly.pdbx_seq_one_letter_code
_entity_poly.pdbx_strand_id
1 'polypeptide(L)'
;GAEKQCELTCRPAGYRFYVRLAERVRDGTPCFNVSTNDVCVEGRCLTEGCDGVLGSSAAIDKCGVCGGRDTSCQKVAGSFQNVTVPLGYHKILDIPAGATFINITERRASPNYLAIRSGTGVSVVNGRWAVDPPGEYQAGGTTFTYTRPRA
;
A
#
# COMPACT_ATOMS: atom_id res chain seq x y z
N GLY A 1 0.46 19.19 11.52
CA GLY A 1 -0.77 18.40 11.38
C GLY A 1 -1.24 18.49 9.95
N ALA A 2 -2.06 17.53 9.48
CA ALA A 2 -2.54 17.49 8.09
C ALA A 2 -3.17 18.82 7.62
N GLU A 3 -3.94 19.46 8.50
CA GLU A 3 -4.58 20.78 8.31
C GLU A 3 -3.60 21.94 8.02
N LYS A 4 -2.31 21.81 8.35
CA LYS A 4 -1.30 22.87 8.20
C LYS A 4 -0.31 22.64 7.06
N GLN A 5 -0.50 21.58 6.26
CA GLN A 5 0.42 21.26 5.16
C GLN A 5 0.48 22.35 4.09
N CYS A 6 -0.61 23.09 3.92
CA CYS A 6 -0.69 24.16 2.95
C CYS A 6 -0.38 25.55 3.54
N GLU A 7 0.15 25.62 4.77
CA GLU A 7 0.75 26.84 5.32
C GLU A 7 2.24 26.92 4.94
N LEU A 8 2.76 28.12 4.65
CA LEU A 8 4.18 28.28 4.36
C LEU A 8 4.98 28.33 5.67
N THR A 9 5.48 27.17 6.11
CA THR A 9 6.32 27.03 7.29
C THR A 9 7.75 26.67 6.89
N CYS A 10 8.72 27.48 7.33
CA CYS A 10 10.13 27.31 6.97
C CYS A 10 11.01 27.15 8.22
N ARG A 11 12.07 26.34 8.10
CA ARG A 11 13.12 26.20 9.10
C ARG A 11 14.36 26.97 8.64
N PRO A 12 14.79 28.02 9.35
CA PRO A 12 16.03 28.72 9.01
C PRO A 12 17.23 27.77 9.03
N ALA A 13 18.18 27.96 8.11
CA ALA A 13 19.39 27.16 8.05
C ALA A 13 20.19 27.29 9.36
N GLY A 14 20.62 26.16 9.92
CA GLY A 14 21.37 26.13 11.18
C GLY A 14 20.52 26.17 12.45
N TYR A 15 19.20 26.35 12.35
CA TYR A 15 18.30 26.40 13.49
C TYR A 15 17.31 25.22 13.51
N ARG A 16 16.76 24.94 14.70
CA ARG A 16 15.78 23.85 14.92
C ARG A 16 14.33 24.33 15.11
N PHE A 17 14.09 25.63 15.03
CA PHE A 17 12.76 26.21 15.13
C PHE A 17 12.15 26.47 13.75
N TYR A 18 10.82 26.56 13.71
CA TYR A 18 10.05 26.81 12.50
C TYR A 18 9.34 28.16 12.60
N VAL A 19 9.19 28.84 11.47
CA VAL A 19 8.48 30.12 11.37
C VAL A 19 7.43 30.02 10.26
N ARG A 20 6.23 30.51 10.54
CA ARG A 20 5.17 30.67 9.54
C ARG A 20 5.40 31.98 8.79
N LEU A 21 5.67 31.88 7.49
CA LEU A 21 5.92 33.01 6.60
C LEU A 21 4.67 33.45 5.85
N ALA A 22 3.70 32.56 5.63
CA ALA A 22 2.41 32.86 5.02
C ALA A 22 1.33 31.88 5.49
N GLU A 23 0.08 32.34 5.46
CA GLU A 23 -1.08 31.50 5.79
C GLU A 23 -1.34 30.42 4.75
N ARG A 24 -0.98 30.65 3.49
CA ARG A 24 -1.13 29.69 2.40
C ARG A 24 0.08 29.65 1.48
N VAL A 25 0.44 28.45 1.03
CA VAL A 25 1.39 28.23 -0.07
C VAL A 25 0.74 28.55 -1.42
N ARG A 26 1.54 28.56 -2.49
CA ARG A 26 1.02 28.73 -3.86
C ARG A 26 0.24 27.48 -4.28
N ASP A 27 -0.84 27.68 -5.02
CA ASP A 27 -1.59 26.56 -5.57
C ASP A 27 -0.70 25.67 -6.45
N GLY A 28 -0.89 24.35 -6.35
CA GLY A 28 -0.03 23.35 -6.99
C GLY A 28 1.22 22.96 -6.18
N THR A 29 1.46 23.57 -5.02
CA THR A 29 2.52 23.11 -4.10
C THR A 29 2.18 21.68 -3.63
N PRO A 30 3.09 20.70 -3.75
CA PRO A 30 2.83 19.35 -3.28
C PRO A 30 2.53 19.32 -1.78
N CYS A 31 1.51 18.56 -1.40
CA CYS A 31 1.20 18.18 -0.03
C CYS A 31 1.08 16.66 0.05
N PHE A 32 0.76 16.10 1.21
CA PHE A 32 0.70 14.64 1.36
C PHE A 32 -0.39 14.24 2.35
N ASN A 33 -1.51 13.78 1.82
CA ASN A 33 -2.62 13.26 2.61
C ASN A 33 -2.78 11.75 2.36
N VAL A 34 -3.01 11.39 1.10
CA VAL A 34 -3.28 10.01 0.66
C VAL A 34 -2.34 9.59 -0.46
N SER A 35 -2.01 10.50 -1.38
CA SER A 35 -1.23 10.23 -2.59
C SER A 35 -0.01 11.15 -2.69
N THR A 36 0.98 10.73 -3.47
CA THR A 36 2.14 11.56 -3.82
C THR A 36 1.78 12.70 -4.77
N ASN A 37 0.61 12.65 -5.41
CA ASN A 37 0.12 13.66 -6.33
C ASN A 37 -0.77 14.72 -5.65
N ASP A 38 -0.89 14.68 -4.32
CA ASP A 38 -1.71 15.65 -3.59
C ASP A 38 -1.10 17.06 -3.70
N VAL A 39 -1.95 18.06 -3.89
CA VAL A 39 -1.52 19.46 -4.04
C VAL A 39 -2.38 20.42 -3.24
N CYS A 40 -1.78 21.52 -2.82
CA CYS A 40 -2.47 22.60 -2.16
C CYS A 40 -3.26 23.45 -3.17
N VAL A 41 -4.52 23.73 -2.86
CA VAL A 41 -5.40 24.68 -3.58
C VAL A 41 -6.18 25.49 -2.55
N GLU A 42 -6.09 26.81 -2.60
CA GLU A 42 -6.75 27.73 -1.64
C GLU A 42 -6.48 27.38 -0.16
N GLY A 43 -5.26 26.93 0.15
CA GLY A 43 -4.86 26.56 1.52
C GLY A 43 -5.36 25.19 1.98
N ARG A 44 -5.98 24.39 1.11
CA ARG A 44 -6.42 23.02 1.41
C ARG A 44 -5.62 22.02 0.60
N CYS A 45 -5.21 20.92 1.23
CA CYS A 45 -4.55 19.82 0.52
C CYS A 45 -5.62 18.97 -0.18
N LEU A 46 -5.62 18.97 -1.51
CA LEU A 46 -6.54 18.21 -2.34
C LEU A 46 -5.84 16.98 -2.93
N THR A 47 -6.56 15.86 -2.94
CA THR A 47 -6.12 14.62 -3.55
C THR A 47 -6.69 14.49 -4.95
N GLU A 48 -5.85 14.03 -5.88
CA GLU A 48 -6.26 13.68 -7.24
C GLU A 48 -7.10 12.40 -7.20
N GLY A 49 -8.33 12.47 -7.72
CA GLY A 49 -9.16 11.27 -7.92
C GLY A 49 -8.54 10.35 -8.97
N CYS A 50 -8.97 9.10 -9.02
CA CYS A 50 -8.48 8.16 -10.04
C CYS A 50 -8.83 8.55 -11.49
N ASP A 51 -9.71 9.53 -11.66
CA ASP A 51 -10.13 10.16 -12.92
C ASP A 51 -9.21 11.31 -13.35
N GLY A 52 -8.17 11.61 -12.55
CA GLY A 52 -7.24 12.72 -12.79
C GLY A 52 -7.77 14.08 -12.37
N VAL A 53 -8.90 14.12 -11.64
CA VAL A 53 -9.52 15.38 -11.22
C VAL A 53 -9.20 15.66 -9.75
N LEU A 54 -8.56 16.80 -9.48
CA LEU A 54 -8.25 17.25 -8.13
C LEU A 54 -9.52 17.50 -7.31
N GLY A 55 -9.56 16.91 -6.11
CA GLY A 55 -10.71 16.98 -5.21
C GLY A 55 -11.89 16.10 -5.62
N SER A 56 -11.77 15.29 -6.68
CA SER A 56 -12.77 14.30 -7.04
C SER A 56 -12.83 13.20 -5.98
N SER A 57 -14.04 12.73 -5.67
CA SER A 57 -14.24 11.55 -4.83
C SER A 57 -14.12 10.23 -5.60
N ALA A 58 -13.71 10.28 -6.87
CA ALA A 58 -13.52 9.09 -7.69
C ALA A 58 -12.35 8.26 -7.13
N ALA A 59 -12.65 7.01 -6.77
CA ALA A 59 -11.68 6.05 -6.28
C ALA A 59 -11.68 4.79 -7.17
N ILE A 60 -10.54 4.11 -7.18
CA ILE A 60 -10.41 2.80 -7.81
C ILE A 60 -11.17 1.79 -6.95
N ASP A 61 -12.09 1.04 -7.57
CA ASP A 61 -12.85 -0.01 -6.90
C ASP A 61 -12.00 -1.28 -6.65
N LYS A 62 -12.56 -2.31 -5.99
CA LYS A 62 -11.81 -3.54 -5.69
C LYS A 62 -11.40 -4.31 -6.95
N CYS A 63 -12.03 -4.04 -8.07
CA CYS A 63 -11.72 -4.63 -9.38
C CYS A 63 -10.65 -3.86 -10.15
N GLY A 64 -10.11 -2.78 -9.58
CA GLY A 64 -9.10 -1.96 -10.25
C GLY A 64 -9.70 -0.93 -11.23
N VAL A 65 -11.01 -0.68 -11.20
CA VAL A 65 -11.69 0.25 -12.12
C VAL A 65 -11.98 1.58 -11.41
N CYS A 66 -11.55 2.69 -12.02
CA CYS A 66 -11.86 4.01 -11.51
C CYS A 66 -13.36 4.31 -11.58
N GLY A 67 -13.97 4.71 -10.46
CA GLY A 67 -15.41 4.94 -10.36
C GLY A 67 -16.24 3.67 -10.53
N GLY A 68 -15.60 2.50 -10.41
CA GLY A 68 -16.25 1.20 -10.54
C GLY A 68 -17.18 0.89 -9.36
N ARG A 69 -17.93 -0.21 -9.50
CA ARG A 69 -18.94 -0.66 -8.54
C ARG A 69 -18.72 -2.09 -8.04
N ASP A 70 -17.48 -2.57 -8.04
CA ASP A 70 -17.09 -3.92 -7.60
C ASP A 70 -17.78 -5.06 -8.40
N THR A 71 -18.18 -4.81 -9.65
CA THR A 71 -18.99 -5.76 -10.46
C THR A 71 -18.27 -6.33 -11.68
N SER A 72 -17.14 -5.74 -12.09
CA SER A 72 -16.35 -6.18 -13.25
C SER A 72 -15.41 -7.36 -12.94
N CYS A 73 -15.36 -7.80 -11.68
CA CYS A 73 -14.53 -8.90 -11.22
C CYS A 73 -15.27 -9.79 -10.22
N GLN A 74 -14.70 -10.96 -9.93
CA GLN A 74 -15.24 -11.89 -8.95
C GLN A 74 -14.36 -11.95 -7.70
N LYS A 75 -15.00 -11.94 -6.53
CA LYS A 75 -14.29 -12.10 -5.27
C LYS A 75 -13.91 -13.56 -5.05
N VAL A 76 -12.62 -13.84 -4.95
CA VAL A 76 -12.08 -15.14 -4.55
C VAL A 76 -11.66 -15.08 -3.08
N ALA A 77 -12.16 -15.99 -2.26
CA ALA A 77 -11.84 -16.05 -0.84
C ALA A 77 -11.73 -17.51 -0.37
N GLY A 78 -10.84 -17.76 0.58
CA GLY A 78 -10.64 -19.09 1.15
C GLY A 78 -9.79 -19.04 2.43
N SER A 79 -9.59 -20.21 3.05
CA SER A 79 -8.71 -20.37 4.19
C SER A 79 -7.99 -21.71 4.11
N PHE A 80 -6.72 -21.73 4.49
CA PHE A 80 -5.92 -22.95 4.60
C PHE A 80 -5.68 -23.28 6.08
N GLN A 81 -6.03 -24.50 6.49
CA GLN A 81 -5.99 -24.93 7.90
C GLN A 81 -5.39 -26.33 8.07
N ASN A 82 -4.59 -26.80 7.12
CA ASN A 82 -4.03 -28.15 7.21
C ASN A 82 -2.91 -28.18 8.27
N VAL A 83 -3.11 -29.00 9.32
CA VAL A 83 -2.18 -29.14 10.45
C VAL A 83 -1.22 -30.32 10.29
N THR A 84 -1.42 -31.18 9.28
CA THR A 84 -0.62 -32.39 9.02
C THR A 84 0.25 -32.26 7.77
N VAL A 85 0.78 -31.07 7.54
CA VAL A 85 1.76 -30.83 6.47
C VAL A 85 3.17 -31.15 6.97
N PRO A 86 3.99 -31.91 6.20
CA PRO A 86 5.37 -32.19 6.58
C PRO A 86 6.21 -30.91 6.60
N LEU A 87 7.40 -30.95 7.19
CA LEU A 87 8.29 -29.79 7.21
C LEU A 87 8.63 -29.34 5.77
N GLY A 88 8.37 -28.07 5.46
CA GLY A 88 8.71 -27.47 4.17
C GLY A 88 7.73 -26.42 3.69
N TYR A 89 7.96 -25.95 2.47
CA TYR A 89 7.09 -24.99 1.80
C TYR A 89 5.92 -25.71 1.13
N HIS A 90 4.70 -25.29 1.48
CA HIS A 90 3.47 -25.83 0.90
C HIS A 90 2.77 -24.76 0.07
N LYS A 91 2.42 -25.12 -1.16
CA LYS A 91 1.65 -24.23 -2.03
C LYS A 91 0.21 -24.17 -1.53
N ILE A 92 -0.26 -22.96 -1.21
CA ILE A 92 -1.62 -22.73 -0.71
C ILE A 92 -2.55 -22.23 -1.83
N LEU A 93 -2.10 -21.27 -2.64
CA LEU A 93 -2.84 -20.71 -3.76
C LEU A 93 -1.89 -20.15 -4.82
N ASP A 94 -2.39 -19.98 -6.04
CA ASP A 94 -1.78 -19.14 -7.07
C ASP A 94 -2.50 -17.79 -7.11
N ILE A 95 -1.74 -16.71 -7.24
CA ILE A 95 -2.28 -15.38 -7.52
C ILE A 95 -2.30 -15.22 -9.05
N PRO A 96 -3.46 -15.27 -9.73
CA PRO A 96 -3.52 -15.17 -11.18
C PRO A 96 -3.21 -13.73 -11.65
N ALA A 97 -2.78 -13.61 -12.90
CA ALA A 97 -2.63 -12.31 -13.54
C ALA A 97 -3.97 -11.56 -13.54
N GLY A 98 -3.94 -10.25 -13.27
CA GLY A 98 -5.13 -9.41 -13.15
C GLY A 98 -5.83 -9.48 -11.79
N ALA A 99 -5.34 -10.26 -10.83
CA ALA A 99 -5.85 -10.23 -9.47
C ALA A 99 -5.58 -8.87 -8.81
N THR A 100 -6.63 -8.26 -8.28
CA THR A 100 -6.60 -6.99 -7.57
C THR A 100 -7.02 -7.19 -6.10
N PHE A 101 -6.71 -6.20 -5.26
CA PHE A 101 -7.15 -6.18 -3.86
C PHE A 101 -6.79 -7.46 -3.06
N ILE A 102 -5.59 -7.99 -3.30
CA ILE A 102 -5.09 -9.23 -2.72
C ILE A 102 -4.77 -9.02 -1.24
N ASN A 103 -5.38 -9.80 -0.35
CA ASN A 103 -5.06 -9.82 1.07
C ASN A 103 -4.90 -11.25 1.57
N ILE A 104 -3.71 -11.57 2.07
CA ILE A 104 -3.36 -12.86 2.64
C ILE A 104 -2.87 -12.61 4.06
N THR A 105 -3.61 -13.12 5.05
CA THR A 105 -3.31 -12.91 6.46
C THR A 105 -3.31 -14.23 7.19
N GLU A 106 -2.30 -14.45 8.02
CA GLU A 106 -2.34 -15.49 9.03
C GLU A 106 -3.36 -15.07 10.12
N ARG A 107 -4.47 -15.79 10.21
CA ARG A 107 -5.57 -15.42 11.14
C ARG A 107 -5.35 -15.89 12.57
N ARG A 108 -4.54 -16.94 12.75
CA ARG A 108 -4.21 -17.54 14.05
C ARG A 108 -2.70 -17.72 14.08
N ALA A 109 -2.06 -17.17 15.11
CA ALA A 109 -0.63 -17.28 15.27
C ALA A 109 -0.20 -18.75 15.23
N SER A 110 0.80 -19.03 14.40
CA SER A 110 1.41 -20.35 14.28
C SER A 110 2.93 -20.18 14.18
N PRO A 111 3.72 -21.26 14.31
CA PRO A 111 5.16 -21.19 14.08
C PRO A 111 5.52 -21.07 12.59
N ASN A 112 4.54 -20.99 11.69
CA ASN A 112 4.75 -20.94 10.24
C ASN A 112 4.90 -19.49 9.74
N TYR A 113 5.51 -19.36 8.57
CA TYR A 113 5.61 -18.08 7.87
C TYR A 113 4.98 -18.17 6.50
N LEU A 114 4.23 -17.13 6.10
CA LEU A 114 3.75 -16.99 4.73
C LEU A 114 4.95 -16.73 3.81
N ALA A 115 5.03 -17.42 2.68
CA ALA A 115 6.08 -17.23 1.69
C ALA A 115 5.47 -16.93 0.32
N ILE A 116 6.15 -16.10 -0.47
CA ILE A 116 5.76 -15.77 -1.83
C ILE A 116 6.85 -16.26 -2.77
N ARG A 117 6.44 -16.95 -3.83
CA ARG A 117 7.32 -17.38 -4.92
C ARG A 117 6.71 -16.92 -6.24
N SER A 118 7.55 -16.30 -7.07
CA SER A 118 7.15 -15.88 -8.41
C SER A 118 6.87 -17.09 -9.31
N GLY A 119 6.16 -16.86 -10.43
CA GLY A 119 5.88 -17.90 -11.44
C GLY A 119 7.14 -18.51 -12.06
N THR A 120 8.29 -17.83 -12.00
CA THR A 120 9.59 -18.33 -12.47
C THR A 120 10.32 -19.19 -11.42
N GLY A 121 9.74 -19.37 -10.23
CA GLY A 121 10.32 -20.15 -9.14
C GLY A 121 11.23 -19.36 -8.19
N VAL A 122 11.47 -18.07 -8.45
CA VAL A 122 12.26 -17.21 -7.56
C VAL A 122 11.45 -16.85 -6.32
N SER A 123 12.05 -17.04 -5.14
CA SER A 123 11.45 -16.63 -3.86
C SER A 123 11.45 -15.10 -3.74
N VAL A 124 10.31 -14.55 -3.35
CA VAL A 124 10.05 -13.12 -3.21
C VAL A 124 10.01 -12.73 -1.73
N VAL A 125 9.29 -13.53 -0.92
CA VAL A 125 9.19 -13.37 0.54
C VAL A 125 9.41 -14.71 1.22
N ASN A 126 10.22 -14.73 2.27
CA ASN A 126 10.55 -15.88 3.13
C ASN A 126 10.98 -17.12 2.32
N GLY A 127 11.99 -16.97 1.48
CA GLY A 127 12.57 -18.05 0.68
C GLY A 127 13.76 -18.74 1.34
N ARG A 128 14.17 -19.88 0.78
CA ARG A 128 15.46 -20.54 1.11
C ARG A 128 15.66 -20.81 2.60
N TRP A 129 14.60 -21.15 3.33
CA TRP A 129 14.64 -21.39 4.78
C TRP A 129 15.03 -20.17 5.63
N ALA A 130 14.96 -18.97 5.05
CA ALA A 130 15.22 -17.71 5.72
C ALA A 130 13.93 -16.88 5.85
N VAL A 131 13.89 -16.04 6.88
CA VAL A 131 12.77 -15.13 7.13
C VAL A 131 13.21 -13.70 6.82
N ASP A 132 12.51 -13.05 5.90
CA ASP A 132 12.81 -11.71 5.44
C ASP A 132 12.25 -10.64 6.41
N PRO A 133 12.88 -9.46 6.52
CA PRO A 133 12.34 -8.36 7.33
C PRO A 133 10.99 -7.86 6.78
N PRO A 134 10.16 -7.17 7.59
CA PRO A 134 9.01 -6.44 7.05
C PRO A 134 9.45 -5.40 6.02
N GLY A 135 8.71 -5.26 4.92
CA GLY A 135 9.08 -4.36 3.83
C GLY A 135 8.25 -4.53 2.56
N GLU A 136 8.68 -3.85 1.50
CA GLU A 136 8.09 -3.91 0.16
C GLU A 136 8.90 -4.83 -0.74
N TYR A 137 8.20 -5.72 -1.46
CA TYR A 137 8.78 -6.74 -2.32
C TYR A 137 8.13 -6.72 -3.70
N GLN A 138 8.95 -6.55 -4.75
CA GLN A 138 8.47 -6.49 -6.13
C GLN A 138 8.28 -7.89 -6.70
N ALA A 139 7.10 -8.20 -7.24
CA ALA A 139 6.82 -9.44 -7.95
C ALA A 139 5.59 -9.34 -8.86
N GLY A 140 5.61 -10.03 -10.01
CA GLY A 140 4.44 -10.12 -10.90
C GLY A 140 3.95 -8.77 -11.44
N GLY A 141 4.84 -7.78 -11.55
CA GLY A 141 4.48 -6.43 -12.00
C GLY A 141 3.82 -5.55 -10.94
N THR A 142 3.85 -5.96 -9.66
CA THR A 142 3.29 -5.19 -8.55
C THR A 142 4.18 -5.25 -7.30
N THR A 143 3.87 -4.43 -6.30
CA THR A 143 4.54 -4.38 -4.99
C THR A 143 3.70 -5.13 -3.96
N PHE A 144 4.30 -6.09 -3.26
CA PHE A 144 3.72 -6.73 -2.09
C PHE A 144 4.29 -6.12 -0.81
N THR A 145 3.44 -5.67 0.09
CA THR A 145 3.83 -5.25 1.43
C THR A 145 3.77 -6.44 2.37
N TYR A 146 4.92 -6.85 2.89
CA TYR A 146 5.03 -7.91 3.88
C TYR A 146 5.18 -7.31 5.27
N THR A 147 4.23 -7.61 6.15
CA THR A 147 4.24 -7.17 7.54
C THR A 147 4.19 -8.36 8.48
N ARG A 148 4.89 -8.24 9.61
CA ARG A 148 4.77 -9.17 10.73
C ARG A 148 4.48 -8.37 12.01
N PRO A 149 3.59 -8.86 12.89
CA PRO A 149 3.51 -8.32 14.25
C PRO A 149 4.90 -8.36 14.87
N ARG A 150 5.30 -7.28 15.56
CA ARG A 150 6.50 -7.35 16.41
C ARG A 150 6.20 -8.35 17.53
N ALA A 151 7.07 -9.34 17.69
CA ALA A 151 7.05 -10.24 18.83
C ALA A 151 7.33 -9.47 20.13
#